data_AF-A0A3A5MJG7-F1
#
_entry.id   AF-A0A3A5MJG7-F1
#
_cell.length_a   1.000
_cell.length_b   1.000
_cell.length_c   1.000
_cell.angle_alpha   90.00
_cell.angle_beta   90.00
_cell.angle_gamma   90.00
#
_symmetry.space_group_name_H-M   'P 1'
#
loop_
_entity.id
_entity.type
_entity.pdbx_description
1 polymer ?
#
loop_
_entity_poly.entity_id
_entity_poly.type
_entity_poly.pdbx_seq_one_letter_code
_entity_poly.pdbx_strand_id
1 'polypeptide(L)'
;MTATRTSILPAYIRKGDLIRKEYTEPYCATHALEYVAAWNEDDRPPSDNLALASFFLLSRPVSPVVLPTVPGIYVDKDGCPWVLHREIPNMPQHWTEDREFMADSEALYLAPFTRLRPESDVAAEVFSTLSAEFAWLFGDDALGTRKIRFEELAAKWATK
;
A
#
# COMPACT_ATOMS: atom_id res chain seq x y z
N MET A 1 -26.79 -21.30 4.86
CA MET A 1 -25.55 -20.83 4.20
C MET A 1 -24.38 -21.54 4.85
N THR A 2 -23.78 -22.52 4.18
CA THR A 2 -22.62 -23.25 4.67
C THR A 2 -21.41 -22.33 4.57
N ALA A 3 -20.86 -21.87 5.70
CA ALA A 3 -19.64 -21.06 5.71
C ALA A 3 -18.52 -21.84 5.00
N THR A 4 -17.95 -21.27 3.94
CA THR A 4 -16.83 -21.85 3.21
C THR A 4 -15.64 -21.92 4.16
N ARG A 5 -15.28 -23.13 4.62
CA ARG A 5 -14.12 -23.36 5.49
C ARG A 5 -12.91 -23.73 4.62
N THR A 6 -11.83 -22.98 4.74
CA THR A 6 -10.59 -23.20 3.97
C THR A 6 -9.55 -23.85 4.87
N SER A 7 -9.01 -25.02 4.49
CA SER A 7 -7.91 -25.66 5.24
C SER A 7 -6.69 -24.73 5.28
N ILE A 8 -6.09 -24.56 6.46
CA ILE A 8 -4.95 -23.65 6.66
C ILE A 8 -3.88 -24.33 7.53
N LEU A 9 -2.60 -24.14 7.20
CA LEU A 9 -1.53 -24.60 8.08
C LEU A 9 -1.37 -23.65 9.29
N PRO A 10 -0.98 -24.16 10.46
CA PRO A 10 -0.83 -23.32 11.64
C PRO A 10 0.16 -22.15 11.46
N ALA A 11 1.13 -22.26 10.56
CA ALA A 11 2.11 -21.22 10.22
C ALA A 11 1.49 -20.03 9.43
N TYR A 12 0.32 -20.21 8.82
CA TYR A 12 -0.36 -19.16 8.07
C TYR A 12 -1.47 -18.45 8.85
N ILE A 13 -1.70 -18.83 10.11
CA ILE A 13 -2.67 -18.20 11.00
C ILE A 13 -2.14 -16.83 11.43
N ARG A 14 -2.92 -15.78 11.17
CA ARG A 14 -2.59 -14.40 11.54
C ARG A 14 -3.40 -13.99 12.76
N LYS A 15 -2.87 -13.06 13.55
CA LYS A 15 -3.65 -12.41 14.60
C LYS A 15 -4.95 -11.83 14.02
N GLY A 16 -6.05 -12.13 14.68
CA GLY A 16 -7.40 -11.74 14.30
C GLY A 16 -8.11 -12.72 13.36
N ASP A 17 -7.43 -13.71 12.76
CA ASP A 17 -8.09 -14.76 11.97
C ASP A 17 -9.11 -15.51 12.85
N LEU A 18 -10.32 -15.71 12.33
CA LEU A 18 -11.30 -16.61 12.91
C LEU A 18 -10.99 -18.03 12.43
N ILE A 19 -10.54 -18.88 13.34
CA ILE A 19 -10.05 -20.22 13.07
C ILE A 19 -10.96 -21.25 13.73
N ARG A 20 -11.20 -22.35 13.02
CA ARG A 20 -11.74 -23.58 13.57
C ARG A 20 -10.64 -24.64 13.67
N LYS A 21 -10.35 -25.10 14.87
CA LYS A 21 -9.46 -26.24 15.14
C LYS A 21 -10.31 -27.48 15.38
N GLU A 22 -10.14 -28.50 14.56
CA GLU A 22 -10.76 -29.81 14.74
C GLU A 22 -9.69 -30.81 15.19
N TYR A 23 -9.93 -31.57 16.25
CA TYR A 23 -8.98 -32.56 16.75
C TYR A 23 -9.69 -33.79 17.30
N THR A 24 -9.02 -34.92 17.23
CA THR A 24 -9.53 -36.20 17.75
C THR A 24 -8.66 -36.62 18.93
N GLU A 25 -9.26 -36.70 20.11
CA GLU A 25 -8.60 -37.28 21.28
C GLU A 25 -8.61 -38.81 21.16
N PRO A 26 -7.56 -39.51 21.63
CA PRO A 26 -7.56 -40.96 21.67
C PRO A 26 -8.79 -41.46 22.43
N TYR A 27 -9.58 -42.31 21.80
CA TYR A 27 -10.79 -42.95 22.35
C TYR A 27 -12.04 -42.05 22.52
N CYS A 28 -12.06 -40.82 21.99
CA CYS A 28 -13.21 -39.91 22.07
C CYS A 28 -13.71 -39.44 20.68
N ALA A 29 -14.86 -38.75 20.69
CA ALA A 29 -15.43 -38.11 19.50
C ALA A 29 -14.52 -37.00 18.96
N THR A 30 -14.73 -36.63 17.69
CA THR A 30 -14.05 -35.47 17.10
C THR A 30 -14.58 -34.17 17.73
N HIS A 31 -13.67 -33.36 18.27
CA HIS A 31 -13.98 -32.06 18.86
C HIS A 31 -13.63 -30.94 17.89
N ALA A 32 -14.35 -29.82 17.99
CA ALA A 32 -14.08 -28.61 17.24
C ALA A 32 -14.14 -27.37 18.14
N LEU A 33 -13.14 -26.50 18.02
CA LEU A 33 -13.03 -25.23 18.73
C LEU A 33 -12.90 -24.09 17.73
N GLU A 34 -13.74 -23.08 17.86
CA GLU A 34 -13.63 -21.83 17.10
C GLU A 34 -13.06 -20.74 17.99
N TYR A 35 -12.06 -20.03 17.48
CA TYR A 35 -11.41 -18.94 18.21
C TYR A 35 -10.85 -17.88 17.26
N VAL A 36 -10.75 -16.66 17.77
CA VAL A 36 -10.03 -15.58 17.12
C VAL A 36 -8.56 -15.67 17.55
N ALA A 37 -7.65 -15.80 16.60
CA ALA A 37 -6.23 -15.91 16.89
C ALA A 37 -5.71 -14.64 17.59
N ALA A 38 -5.25 -14.75 18.84
CA ALA A 38 -4.76 -13.59 19.60
C ALA A 38 -3.28 -13.27 19.34
N TRP A 39 -2.55 -14.18 18.70
CA TRP A 39 -1.10 -14.17 18.54
C TRP A 39 -0.68 -14.26 17.07
N ASN A 40 0.49 -13.70 16.77
CA ASN A 40 1.26 -14.03 15.57
C ASN A 40 2.12 -15.28 15.83
N GLU A 41 2.80 -15.80 14.80
CA GLU A 41 3.67 -16.99 14.90
C GLU A 41 4.67 -16.91 16.07
N ASP A 42 5.22 -15.72 16.32
CA ASP A 42 6.26 -15.45 17.33
C ASP A 42 5.76 -15.47 18.78
N ASP A 43 4.45 -15.34 19.02
CA ASP A 43 3.85 -15.24 20.37
C ASP A 43 3.09 -16.51 20.78
N ARG A 44 3.13 -17.57 19.97
CA ARG A 44 2.32 -18.76 20.23
C ARG A 44 2.91 -19.57 21.39
N PRO A 45 2.14 -19.86 22.46
CA PRO A 45 2.59 -20.79 23.49
C PRO A 45 2.76 -22.20 22.88
N PRO A 46 3.85 -22.93 23.21
CA PRO A 46 4.02 -24.30 22.75
C PRO A 46 2.90 -25.16 23.35
N SER A 47 1.92 -25.56 22.53
CA SER A 47 0.90 -26.51 22.95
C SER A 47 1.13 -27.86 22.25
N ASP A 48 1.40 -28.88 23.05
CA ASP A 48 1.89 -30.22 22.68
C ASP A 48 0.93 -31.10 21.84
N ASN A 49 -0.14 -30.57 21.25
CA ASN A 49 -1.11 -31.36 20.46
C ASN A 49 -1.46 -30.72 19.11
N LEU A 50 -0.43 -30.36 18.33
CA LEU A 50 -0.59 -29.88 16.94
C LEU A 50 -0.66 -31.02 15.92
N ALA A 51 -0.09 -32.19 16.21
CA ALA A 51 0.07 -33.28 15.23
C ALA A 51 -1.24 -34.00 14.85
N LEU A 52 -2.29 -33.88 15.66
CA LEU A 52 -3.60 -34.53 15.45
C LEU A 52 -4.74 -33.54 15.20
N ALA A 53 -4.42 -32.27 14.94
CA ALA A 53 -5.42 -31.23 14.74
C ALA A 53 -5.42 -30.71 13.29
N SER A 54 -6.60 -30.59 12.71
CA SER A 54 -6.85 -29.89 11.45
C SER A 54 -7.30 -28.45 11.74
N PHE A 55 -6.79 -27.49 10.99
CA PHE A 55 -7.13 -26.08 11.15
C PHE A 55 -7.84 -25.57 9.89
N PHE A 56 -8.90 -24.80 10.10
CA PHE A 56 -9.68 -24.20 9.03
C PHE A 56 -9.83 -22.70 9.29
N LEU A 57 -9.54 -21.89 8.28
CA LEU A 57 -9.85 -20.48 8.25
C LEU A 57 -11.34 -20.30 7.95
N LEU A 58 -12.05 -19.64 8.85
CA LEU A 58 -13.45 -19.26 8.68
C LEU A 58 -13.57 -17.84 8.14
N SER A 59 -12.78 -16.91 8.69
CA SER A 59 -12.64 -15.56 8.15
C SER A 59 -11.29 -14.96 8.52
N ARG A 60 -10.78 -14.09 7.65
CA ARG A 60 -9.59 -13.30 7.90
C ARG A 60 -10.02 -11.84 8.03
N PRO A 61 -9.63 -11.12 9.09
CA PRO A 61 -9.83 -9.69 9.14
C PRO A 61 -9.06 -9.09 7.96
N VAL A 62 -9.80 -8.48 7.05
CA VAL A 62 -9.20 -7.65 6.01
C VAL A 62 -8.61 -6.46 6.75
N SER A 63 -7.29 -6.30 6.70
CA SER A 63 -6.66 -5.09 7.23
C SER A 63 -7.42 -3.89 6.67
N PRO A 64 -7.77 -2.90 7.50
CA PRO A 64 -8.47 -1.73 7.00
C PRO A 64 -7.61 -1.13 5.89
N VAL A 65 -8.17 -1.08 4.68
CA VAL A 65 -7.56 -0.40 3.57
C VAL A 65 -7.51 1.08 3.96
N VAL A 66 -6.32 1.59 4.23
CA VAL A 66 -6.12 3.01 4.55
C VAL A 66 -5.91 3.74 3.24
N LEU A 67 -6.86 4.58 2.88
CA LEU A 67 -6.71 5.45 1.72
C LEU A 67 -5.69 6.57 2.03
N PRO A 68 -4.89 6.97 1.03
CA PRO A 68 -4.04 8.14 1.15
C PRO A 68 -4.84 9.39 1.51
N THR A 69 -4.29 10.22 2.40
CA THR A 69 -4.86 11.52 2.80
C THR A 69 -4.03 12.70 2.31
N VAL A 70 -2.81 12.43 1.82
CA VAL A 70 -1.89 13.46 1.33
C VAL A 70 -2.14 13.70 -0.16
N PRO A 71 -2.41 14.94 -0.60
CA PRO A 71 -2.62 15.23 -2.02
C PRO A 71 -1.43 14.83 -2.89
N GLY A 72 -1.72 14.39 -4.11
CA GLY A 72 -0.69 13.98 -5.07
C GLY A 72 -1.20 12.95 -6.06
N ILE A 73 -0.28 12.42 -6.87
CA ILE A 73 -0.59 11.39 -7.86
C ILE A 73 -0.25 10.02 -7.26
N TYR A 74 -1.18 9.09 -7.39
CA TYR A 74 -1.07 7.72 -6.89
C TYR A 74 -1.32 6.74 -8.03
N VAL A 75 -0.79 5.53 -7.88
CA VAL A 75 -1.10 4.40 -8.76
C VAL A 75 -1.88 3.39 -7.95
N ASP A 76 -3.01 2.92 -8.49
CA ASP A 76 -3.82 1.88 -7.86
C ASP A 76 -3.20 0.48 -8.00
N LYS A 77 -3.91 -0.56 -7.54
CA LYS A 77 -3.44 -1.95 -7.61
C LYS A 77 -3.25 -2.47 -9.05
N ASP A 78 -3.96 -1.88 -10.01
CA ASP A 78 -4.00 -2.29 -11.41
C ASP A 78 -3.03 -1.47 -12.27
N GLY A 79 -2.39 -0.44 -11.69
CA GLY A 79 -1.42 0.40 -12.39
C GLY A 79 -1.99 1.71 -12.93
N CYS A 80 -3.26 2.02 -12.66
CA CYS A 80 -3.89 3.23 -13.17
C CYS A 80 -3.54 4.47 -12.32
N PRO A 81 -3.23 5.61 -12.95
CA PRO A 81 -2.87 6.84 -12.25
C PRO A 81 -4.11 7.61 -11.78
N TRP A 82 -4.11 7.98 -10.50
CA TRP A 82 -5.16 8.75 -9.86
C TRP A 82 -4.61 10.00 -9.21
N VAL A 83 -5.29 11.13 -9.40
CA VAL A 83 -4.97 12.38 -8.72
C VAL A 83 -5.83 12.50 -7.47
N LEU A 84 -5.18 12.56 -6.31
CA LEU A 84 -5.82 12.92 -5.07
C LEU A 84 -5.70 14.43 -4.85
N HIS A 85 -6.84 15.11 -4.87
CA HIS A 85 -6.89 16.56 -4.79
C HIS A 85 -6.64 17.08 -3.37
N ARG A 86 -6.19 18.34 -3.29
CA ARG A 86 -6.04 19.04 -2.02
C ARG A 86 -7.39 19.15 -1.32
N GLU A 87 -7.40 18.85 -0.02
CA GLU A 87 -8.57 19.05 0.82
C GLU A 87 -9.02 20.51 0.71
N ILE A 88 -10.23 20.72 0.18
CA ILE A 88 -10.89 22.03 0.18
C ILE A 88 -11.79 22.05 1.43
N PRO A 89 -11.69 23.05 2.32
CA PRO A 89 -12.52 23.12 3.51
C PRO A 89 -14.01 22.97 3.16
N ASN A 90 -14.69 22.06 3.86
CA ASN A 90 -16.11 21.70 3.65
C ASN A 90 -16.44 20.99 2.33
N MET A 91 -15.45 20.43 1.62
CA MET A 91 -15.70 19.48 0.53
C MET A 91 -15.14 18.09 0.88
N PRO A 92 -15.85 17.01 0.51
CA PRO A 92 -15.30 15.66 0.57
C PRO A 92 -14.00 15.54 -0.24
N GLN A 93 -13.11 14.70 0.25
CA GLN A 93 -11.95 14.23 -0.50
C GLN A 93 -12.43 13.57 -1.81
N HIS A 94 -11.76 13.89 -2.92
CA HIS A 94 -12.12 13.36 -4.24
C HIS A 94 -10.87 12.94 -5.01
N TRP A 95 -11.03 11.82 -5.71
CA TRP A 95 -10.05 11.22 -6.61
C TRP A 95 -10.46 11.51 -8.04
N THR A 96 -9.49 11.76 -8.93
CA THR A 96 -9.79 12.02 -10.34
C THR A 96 -8.83 11.27 -11.27
N GLU A 97 -9.39 10.57 -12.25
CA GLU A 97 -8.69 9.96 -13.39
C GLU A 97 -9.29 10.55 -14.68
N ASP A 98 -8.47 11.25 -15.48
CA ASP A 98 -8.78 11.81 -16.81
C ASP A 98 -10.05 12.67 -17.02
N ARG A 99 -10.94 12.80 -16.01
CA ARG A 99 -12.15 13.65 -15.81
C ARG A 99 -13.22 12.96 -14.97
N GLU A 100 -13.06 11.69 -14.64
CA GLU A 100 -13.98 10.94 -13.79
C GLU A 100 -13.64 11.15 -12.32
N PHE A 101 -14.68 11.41 -11.52
CA PHE A 101 -14.56 11.58 -10.09
C PHE A 101 -14.93 10.30 -9.38
N MET A 102 -14.15 9.95 -8.35
CA MET A 102 -14.38 8.77 -7.54
C MET A 102 -14.43 9.15 -6.05
N ALA A 103 -15.40 8.60 -5.33
CA ALA A 103 -15.52 8.74 -3.88
C ALA A 103 -14.60 7.75 -3.15
N ASP A 104 -14.27 8.03 -1.88
CA ASP A 104 -13.45 7.13 -1.07
C ASP A 104 -14.01 5.70 -0.98
N SER A 105 -15.34 5.55 -0.93
CA SER A 105 -15.99 4.23 -0.90
C SER A 105 -15.67 3.38 -2.13
N GLU A 106 -15.47 4.02 -3.28
CA GLU A 106 -15.10 3.37 -4.54
C GLU A 106 -13.59 3.15 -4.60
N ALA A 107 -12.80 4.12 -4.13
CA ALA A 107 -11.34 4.03 -4.05
C ALA A 107 -10.86 2.82 -3.23
N LEU A 108 -11.61 2.43 -2.19
CA LEU A 108 -11.32 1.24 -1.38
C LEU A 108 -11.20 -0.05 -2.22
N TYR A 109 -11.91 -0.16 -3.36
CA TYR A 109 -11.85 -1.33 -4.24
C TYR A 109 -10.62 -1.34 -5.17
N LEU A 110 -10.00 -0.19 -5.37
CA LEU A 110 -8.82 0.00 -6.24
C LEU A 110 -7.50 -0.03 -5.45
N ALA A 111 -7.56 0.12 -4.13
CA ALA A 111 -6.40 0.04 -3.27
C ALA A 111 -5.64 -1.32 -3.39
N PRO A 112 -4.33 -1.36 -3.06
CA PRO A 112 -3.52 -0.29 -2.47
C PRO A 112 -3.17 0.82 -3.47
N PHE A 113 -3.02 2.04 -2.95
CA PHE A 113 -2.51 3.18 -3.72
C PHE A 113 -1.06 3.44 -3.37
N THR A 114 -0.20 3.51 -4.38
CA THR A 114 1.23 3.84 -4.24
C THR A 114 1.48 5.25 -4.75
N ARG A 115 2.02 6.13 -3.91
CA ARG A 115 2.32 7.51 -4.32
C ARG A 115 3.40 7.51 -5.39
N LEU A 116 3.14 8.16 -6.52
CA LEU A 116 4.21 8.50 -7.45
C LEU A 116 5.14 9.51 -6.79
N ARG A 117 6.44 9.42 -7.09
CA ARG A 117 7.44 10.35 -6.55
C ARG A 117 6.98 11.79 -6.80
N PRO A 118 7.13 12.70 -5.82
CA PRO A 118 6.79 14.11 -5.99
C PRO A 118 7.41 14.66 -7.28
N GLU A 119 6.66 15.49 -8.01
CA GLU A 119 7.14 16.12 -9.24
C GLU A 119 8.44 16.90 -9.02
N SER A 120 8.62 17.48 -7.83
CA SER A 120 9.85 18.16 -7.42
C SER A 120 11.08 17.25 -7.43
N ASP A 121 10.92 16.01 -6.97
CA ASP A 121 12.02 15.04 -6.88
C ASP A 121 12.39 14.54 -8.28
N VAL A 122 11.38 14.29 -9.12
CA VAL A 122 11.57 13.94 -10.53
C VAL A 122 12.21 15.10 -11.30
N ALA A 123 11.75 16.33 -11.09
CA ALA A 123 12.32 17.51 -11.72
C ALA A 123 13.77 17.73 -11.32
N ALA A 124 14.11 17.59 -10.02
CA ALA A 124 15.47 17.69 -9.54
C ALA A 124 16.39 16.63 -10.17
N GLU A 125 15.93 15.38 -10.27
CA GLU A 125 16.65 14.28 -10.94
C GLU A 125 16.89 14.59 -12.44
N VAL A 126 15.86 15.05 -13.15
CA VAL A 126 15.95 15.41 -14.57
C VAL A 126 16.91 16.59 -14.76
N PHE A 127 16.81 17.64 -13.95
CA PHE A 127 17.71 18.79 -14.05
C PHE A 127 19.16 18.44 -13.71
N SER A 128 19.38 17.57 -12.72
CA SER A 128 20.72 17.05 -12.40
C SER A 128 21.30 16.28 -13.59
N THR A 129 20.51 15.39 -14.19
CA THR A 129 20.92 14.59 -15.35
C THR A 129 21.24 15.48 -16.56
N LEU A 130 20.35 16.41 -16.90
CA LEU A 130 20.57 17.36 -17.99
C LEU A 130 21.79 18.24 -17.75
N SER A 131 22.01 18.72 -16.52
CA SER A 131 23.18 19.53 -16.20
C SER A 131 24.49 18.75 -16.40
N ALA A 132 24.51 17.46 -16.09
CA ALA A 132 25.68 16.61 -16.31
C ALA A 132 25.90 16.30 -17.80
N GLU A 133 24.83 15.95 -18.53
CA GLU A 133 24.92 15.62 -19.96
C GLU A 133 25.32 16.81 -20.83
N PHE A 134 24.87 18.01 -20.48
CA PHE A 134 25.16 19.22 -21.24
C PHE A 134 26.33 20.03 -20.68
N ALA A 135 27.05 19.54 -19.66
CA ALA A 135 28.19 20.24 -19.06
C ALA A 135 29.25 20.68 -20.09
N TRP A 136 29.49 19.86 -21.12
CA TRP A 136 30.42 20.16 -22.22
C TRP A 136 29.89 21.23 -23.19
N LEU A 137 28.57 21.41 -23.28
CA LEU A 137 27.92 22.42 -24.13
C LEU A 137 28.13 23.83 -23.56
N PHE A 138 28.44 23.92 -22.25
CA PHE A 138 28.60 25.16 -21.50
C PHE A 138 30.07 25.51 -21.21
N GLY A 139 31.01 24.97 -22.01
CA GLY A 139 32.45 25.23 -21.87
C GLY A 139 32.80 26.71 -21.67
N ASP A 140 33.87 26.93 -20.89
CA ASP A 140 34.24 28.11 -20.07
C ASP A 140 34.03 29.55 -20.58
N ASP A 141 33.59 29.82 -21.81
CA ASP A 141 33.67 31.19 -22.37
C ASP A 141 32.54 31.64 -23.31
N ALA A 142 31.36 31.00 -23.32
CA ALA A 142 30.27 31.40 -24.22
C ALA A 142 29.05 32.00 -23.50
N LEU A 143 29.03 33.35 -23.46
CA LEU A 143 27.86 34.24 -23.38
C LEU A 143 27.28 34.55 -21.98
N GLY A 144 27.81 35.61 -21.37
CA GLY A 144 27.31 36.31 -20.19
C GLY A 144 25.89 36.92 -20.27
N THR A 145 25.00 36.39 -21.11
CA THR A 145 23.59 36.82 -21.22
C THR A 145 22.58 35.68 -21.38
N ARG A 146 23.00 34.40 -21.44
CA ARG A 146 22.07 33.25 -21.46
C ARG A 146 22.48 32.16 -20.46
N LYS A 147 22.67 32.56 -19.21
CA LYS A 147 22.81 31.59 -18.11
C LYS A 147 21.42 31.10 -17.72
N ILE A 148 20.88 30.11 -18.45
CA ILE A 148 19.76 29.30 -17.94
C ILE A 148 20.38 28.45 -16.82
N ARG A 149 20.34 28.95 -15.59
CA ARG A 149 20.83 28.19 -14.43
C ARG A 149 19.79 27.15 -14.10
N PHE A 150 20.04 25.90 -14.48
CA PHE A 150 19.23 24.76 -14.09
C PHE A 150 19.02 24.70 -12.57
N GLU A 151 19.99 25.16 -11.79
CA GLU A 151 19.88 25.33 -10.33
C GLU A 151 18.77 26.33 -9.92
N GLU A 152 18.62 27.46 -10.63
CA GLU A 152 17.56 28.45 -10.35
C GLU A 152 16.18 27.92 -10.79
N LEU A 153 16.13 27.13 -11.86
CA LEU A 153 14.92 26.43 -12.30
C LEU A 153 14.52 25.32 -11.32
N ALA A 154 15.48 24.48 -10.89
CA ALA A 154 15.26 23.45 -9.89
C ALA A 154 14.79 24.05 -8.56
N ALA A 155 15.41 25.14 -8.10
CA ALA A 155 14.99 25.86 -6.90
C ALA A 155 13.56 26.42 -7.01
N LYS A 156 13.16 26.95 -8.17
CA LYS A 156 11.78 27.40 -8.41
C LYS A 156 10.77 26.26 -8.37
N TRP A 157 11.11 25.11 -8.96
CA TRP A 157 10.23 23.94 -8.98
C TRP A 157 10.13 23.24 -7.62
N ALA A 158 11.15 23.30 -6.78
CA ALA A 158 11.12 22.78 -5.41
C ALA A 158 10.19 23.56 -4.45
N THR A 159 9.68 24.72 -4.86
CA THR A 159 8.81 25.60 -4.05
C THR A 159 7.34 25.62 -4.46
N LYS A 160 6.93 24.79 -5.44
CA LYS A 160 5.53 24.62 -5.86
C LYS A 160 4.89 23.43 -5.18
#